data_AF-A0A7V8EZS4-F1
#
_entry.id   AF-A0A7V8EZS4-F1
#
_cell.length_a   1.000
_cell.length_b   1.000
_cell.length_c   1.000
_cell.angle_alpha   90.00
_cell.angle_beta   90.00
_cell.angle_gamma   90.00
#
_symmetry.space_group_name_H-M   'P 1'
#
loop_
_entity.id
_entity.type
_entity.pdbx_description
1 polymer ?
#
loop_
_entity_poly.entity_id
_entity_poly.type
_entity_poly.pdbx_seq_one_letter_code
_entity_poly.pdbx_strand_id
1 'polypeptide(L)' 'MTTSPVKSLIEEQLEDITAHNLRDAYSLAERRGFFGPPVEQYAEPGYRGRVLQVLRYRVAQLEQRQ' A
#
# COMPACT_ATOMS: atom_id res chain seq x y z
N MET A 1 -34.60 19.91 -9.13
CA MET A 1 -33.41 19.46 -8.37
C MET A 1 -32.55 18.64 -9.31
N THR A 2 -31.43 19.19 -9.78
CA THR A 2 -30.45 18.48 -10.59
C THR A 2 -29.38 17.95 -9.63
N THR A 3 -29.29 16.64 -9.48
CA THR A 3 -28.22 15.99 -8.74
C THR A 3 -26.96 16.16 -9.56
N SER A 4 -26.09 17.09 -9.15
CA SER A 4 -24.74 17.21 -9.71
C SER A 4 -24.07 15.84 -9.71
N PRO A 5 -23.38 15.41 -10.78
CA PRO A 5 -22.61 14.19 -10.75
C PRO A 5 -21.55 14.38 -9.66
N VAL A 6 -21.70 13.62 -8.58
CA VAL A 6 -20.72 13.56 -7.50
C VAL A 6 -19.41 13.17 -8.18
N LYS A 7 -18.45 14.11 -8.26
CA LYS A 7 -17.07 13.81 -8.63
C LYS A 7 -16.69 12.57 -7.84
N SER A 8 -16.56 11.43 -8.52
CA SER A 8 -16.14 10.18 -7.89
C SER A 8 -14.93 10.49 -7.03
N LEU A 9 -15.08 10.35 -5.71
CA LEU A 9 -13.95 10.11 -4.84
C LEU A 9 -13.29 8.87 -5.43
N ILE A 10 -12.22 9.06 -6.21
CA ILE A 10 -11.24 8.01 -6.38
C ILE A 10 -10.60 7.96 -4.98
N GLU A 11 -11.18 7.15 -4.10
CA GLU A 11 -10.58 6.88 -2.80
C GLU A 11 -9.19 6.32 -3.10
N GLU A 12 -8.15 7.05 -2.72
CA GLU A 12 -6.78 6.57 -2.87
C GLU A 12 -6.67 5.26 -2.10
N GLN A 13 -6.65 4.13 -2.81
CA GLN A 13 -6.51 2.83 -2.19
C GLN A 13 -5.04 2.67 -1.77
N LEU A 14 -4.83 2.33 -0.50
CA LEU A 14 -3.51 2.10 0.07
C LEU A 14 -3.35 0.61 0.40
N GLU A 15 -2.19 0.05 0.09
CA GLU A 15 -1.84 -1.34 0.44
C GLU A 15 -0.61 -1.36 1.37
N ASP A 16 -0.74 -2.11 2.46
CA ASP A 16 0.32 -2.32 3.43
C ASP A 16 1.07 -3.62 3.15
N ILE A 17 2.39 -3.50 3.04
CA ILE A 17 3.30 -4.60 2.79
C ILE A 17 4.18 -4.76 4.02
N THR A 18 4.06 -5.92 4.68
CA THR A 18 4.72 -6.19 5.96
C THR A 18 5.76 -7.30 5.85
N ALA A 19 6.91 -7.09 6.49
CA ALA A 19 7.97 -8.09 6.62
C ALA A 19 8.77 -7.93 7.91
N HIS A 20 9.66 -8.88 8.22
CA HIS A 20 10.50 -8.82 9.43
C HIS A 20 11.66 -7.83 9.35
N ASN A 21 12.01 -7.35 8.15
CA ASN A 21 13.03 -6.33 7.93
C ASN A 21 12.70 -5.52 6.67
N LEU A 22 13.34 -4.37 6.50
CA LEU A 22 13.05 -3.45 5.40
C LEU A 22 13.40 -4.05 4.03
N ARG A 23 14.51 -4.78 3.95
CA ARG A 23 14.96 -5.39 2.69
C ARG A 23 13.93 -6.37 2.14
N ASP A 24 13.37 -7.20 3.01
CA ASP A 24 12.34 -8.17 2.64
C ASP A 24 11.01 -7.47 2.31
N ALA A 25 10.65 -6.40 3.02
CA ALA A 25 9.45 -5.62 2.72
C ALA A 25 9.53 -4.99 1.32
N TYR A 26 10.66 -4.38 0.97
CA TYR A 26 10.89 -3.84 -0.39
C TYR A 26 10.91 -4.93 -1.45
N SER A 27 11.57 -6.06 -1.18
CA SER A 27 11.59 -7.20 -2.12
C SER A 27 10.18 -7.77 -2.36
N LEU A 28 9.32 -7.76 -1.34
CA LEU A 28 7.92 -8.17 -1.45
C LEU A 28 7.09 -7.13 -2.22
N ALA A 29 7.33 -5.84 -1.98
CA ALA A 29 6.70 -4.75 -2.70
C ALA A 29 6.96 -4.82 -4.22
N GLU A 30 8.21 -4.99 -4.61
CA GLU A 30 8.61 -5.12 -6.02
C GLU A 30 7.93 -6.33 -6.68
N ARG A 31 7.84 -7.47 -5.99
CA ARG A 31 7.15 -8.68 -6.49
C ARG A 31 5.65 -8.47 -6.69
N ARG A 32 5.04 -7.55 -5.94
CA ARG A 32 3.62 -7.16 -6.08
C ARG A 32 3.42 -6.01 -7.08
N GLY A 33 4.49 -5.54 -7.72
CA GLY A 33 4.43 -4.47 -8.71
C GLY A 33 4.46 -3.05 -8.11
N PHE A 34 4.80 -2.91 -6.83
CA PHE A 34 5.03 -1.62 -6.20
C PHE A 34 6.51 -1.24 -6.33
N PHE A 35 6.77 -0.09 -6.94
CA PHE A 35 8.12 0.41 -7.19
C PHE A 35 8.27 1.82 -6.62
N GLY A 36 9.49 2.17 -6.21
CA GLY A 36 9.82 3.48 -5.67
C GLY A 36 9.49 3.64 -4.18
N PRO A 37 9.56 4.88 -3.66
CA PRO A 37 9.33 5.14 -2.25
C PRO A 37 7.84 4.92 -1.88
N PRO A 38 7.56 4.25 -0.75
CA PRO A 38 6.19 4.15 -0.24
C PRO A 38 5.70 5.52 0.24
N VAL A 39 4.38 5.65 0.39
CA VAL A 39 3.75 6.83 1.00
C VAL A 39 4.13 6.93 2.47
N GLU A 40 4.11 5.80 3.18
CA GLU A 40 4.52 5.70 4.58
C GLU A 40 5.42 4.48 4.79
N GLN A 41 6.38 4.63 5.68
CA GLN A 41 7.23 3.54 6.14
C GLN A 41 7.34 3.63 7.65
N TYR A 42 6.95 2.57 8.34
CA TYR A 42 6.97 2.55 9.80
C TYR A 42 7.11 1.12 10.32
N ALA A 43 7.29 1.00 11.63
CA ALA A 43 7.44 -0.28 12.30
C ALA A 43 6.24 -0.54 13.20
N GLU A 44 5.67 -1.73 13.12
CA GLU A 44 4.56 -2.17 13.98
C GLU A 44 5.00 -3.27 14.95
N PRO A 45 4.47 -3.27 16.18
CA PRO A 45 4.65 -4.39 17.09
C PRO A 45 3.88 -5.60 16.55
N GLY A 46 4.63 -6.64 16.17
CA GLY A 46 4.12 -7.93 15.75
C GLY A 46 3.94 -8.92 16.90
N TYR A 47 3.45 -10.11 16.56
CA TYR A 47 3.18 -11.16 17.53
C TYR A 47 4.46 -11.65 18.25
N ARG A 48 4.34 -11.95 19.56
CA ARG A 48 5.45 -12.38 20.45
C ARG A 48 6.61 -11.39 20.55
N GLY A 49 6.32 -10.08 20.51
CA GLY A 49 7.33 -9.04 20.70
C GLY A 49 8.28 -8.87 19.52
N ARG A 50 7.97 -9.44 18.36
CA ARG A 50 8.71 -9.17 17.12
C ARG A 50 8.26 -7.82 16.56
N VAL A 51 9.15 -7.14 15.84
CA VAL A 51 8.80 -5.91 15.11
C VAL A 51 8.60 -6.27 13.63
N LEU A 52 7.55 -5.73 13.01
CA LEU A 52 7.31 -5.80 11.58
C LEU A 52 7.62 -4.44 10.96
N GLN A 53 8.28 -4.47 9.81
CA GLN A 53 8.45 -3.31 8.95
C GLN A 53 7.26 -3.25 8.00
N VAL A 54 6.63 -2.08 7.91
CA VAL A 54 5.44 -1.83 7.10
C VAL A 54 5.78 -0.77 6.06
N LEU A 55 5.50 -1.07 4.79
CA LEU A 55 5.55 -0.13 3.68
C LEU A 55 4.13 0.06 3.14
N ARG A 56 3.64 1.30 3.15
CA ARG A 56 2.33 1.66 2.64
C ARG A 56 2.44 2.27 1.26
N TYR A 57 1.90 1.60 0.25
CA TYR A 57 1.91 2.07 -1.13
C TYR A 57 0.52 2.52 -1.59
N ARG A 58 0.49 3.47 -2.52
CA ARG A 58 -0.71 3.73 -3.32
C ARG A 58 -0.91 2.57 -4.28
N VAL A 59 -2.07 1.95 -4.22
CA VAL A 59 -2.55 1.06 -5.27
C VAL A 59 -2.88 1.96 -6.45
N ALA A 60 -1.96 2.03 -7.42
CA ALA A 60 -2.37 2.42 -8.75
C ALA A 60 -3.43 1.39 -9.15
N GLN A 61 -4.67 1.83 -9.38
CA GLN A 61 -5.66 1.00 -10.06
C GLN A 61 -5.09 0.74 -11.46
N LEU A 62 -4.22 -0.27 -11.58
CA LEU A 62 -3.92 -0.94 -12.83
C LEU A 62 -5.29 -1.32 -13.35
N GLU A 63 -5.75 -0.56 -14.36
CA GLU A 63 -7.03 -0.76 -15.01
C GLU A 63 -7.25 -2.26 -15.14
N GLN A 64 -8.29 -2.78 -14.48
CA GLN A 64 -8.78 -4.12 -14.73
C GLN A 64 -9.31 -4.12 -16.17
N ARG A 65 -8.40 -4.22 -17.12
CA ARG A 65 -8.65 -4.44 -18.53
C ARG A 65 -8.22 -5.85 -18.84
N GLN A 66 -9.07 -6.81 -18.47
CA GLN A 66 -9.30 -8.05 -19.22
C GLN A 66 -10.77 -8.42 -19.12
#